data_AF-A0A952NGB4-F1
#
_entry.id   AF-A0A952NGB4-F1
#
_cell.length_a   1.000
_cell.length_b   1.000
_cell.length_c   1.000
_cell.angle_alpha   90.00
_cell.angle_beta   90.00
_cell.angle_gamma   90.00
#
_symmetry.space_group_name_H-M   'P 1'
#
loop_
_entity.id
_entity.type
_entity.pdbx_description
1 polymer ?
#
loop_
_entity_poly.entity_id
_entity_poly.type
_entity_poly.pdbx_seq_one_letter_code
_entity_poly.pdbx_strand_id
1 'polypeptide(L)'
;MKCLSRAFTLLLVSSVAFAQANEDAVHSAAPVESAETPVAPVGTPDWEKTQLPAGFLPQPVTAPAAVNPAAAVPLQALTLPAAALESGGSGGGGGLAALAGACIAALGAGGIFGSTPGNQETVKLVGEQADKLNDYFGYQYEPSLDRQFAEQMGAEITAHAPGCENNFINKEGRLGPWGRTALQEIRDRPQSYVKNSPPDVLRMCPNYGKFDEKKREQFWVWMFLSLAAPESSCKANAANKNAPNGVAKGLFQLEKPLCDRVGVYGNLYEPHTNVRCAVKALGVELDRRDNLMSPTSKGSDSRRTYWGPLRNDHHNKQRGGDIAGAKKFENLLKQFKGCRS
;
A
#
# COMPACT_ATOMS: atom_id res chain seq x y z
N MET A 1 -29.64 -32.33 -12.61
CA MET A 1 -30.46 -31.13 -12.31
C MET A 1 -30.85 -31.03 -10.83
N LYS A 2 -29.88 -31.00 -9.89
CA LYS A 2 -30.14 -30.83 -8.44
C LYS A 2 -29.16 -29.89 -7.70
N CYS A 3 -28.24 -29.23 -8.41
CA CYS A 3 -27.29 -28.26 -7.80
C CYS A 3 -27.75 -26.79 -7.86
N LEU A 4 -28.76 -26.44 -8.68
CA LEU A 4 -29.19 -25.04 -8.81
C LEU A 4 -30.16 -24.53 -7.72
N SER A 5 -30.69 -25.40 -6.86
CA SER A 5 -31.76 -25.01 -5.93
C SER A 5 -31.28 -24.46 -4.58
N ARG A 6 -29.98 -24.51 -4.26
CA ARG A 6 -29.48 -24.08 -2.92
C ARG A 6 -28.73 -22.75 -2.93
N ALA A 7 -28.23 -22.29 -4.07
CA ALA A 7 -27.55 -21.00 -4.17
C ALA A 7 -28.53 -19.81 -4.23
N PHE A 8 -29.76 -20.03 -4.72
CA PHE A 8 -30.75 -18.96 -4.89
C PHE A 8 -31.50 -18.61 -3.58
N THR A 9 -31.48 -19.50 -2.58
CA THR A 9 -32.16 -19.27 -1.28
C THR A 9 -31.32 -18.42 -0.31
N LEU A 10 -29.99 -18.36 -0.47
CA LEU A 10 -29.12 -17.62 0.44
C LEU A 10 -29.01 -16.12 0.13
N LEU A 11 -29.43 -15.69 -1.06
CA LEU A 11 -29.41 -14.28 -1.47
C LEU A 11 -30.71 -13.51 -1.20
N LEU A 12 -31.80 -14.19 -0.82
CA LEU A 12 -33.11 -13.57 -0.56
C LEU A 12 -33.44 -13.42 0.94
N VAL A 13 -32.63 -13.96 1.86
CA VAL A 13 -32.90 -13.86 3.32
C VAL A 13 -32.24 -12.61 3.96
N SER A 14 -31.33 -11.93 3.27
CA SER A 14 -30.65 -10.75 3.84
C SER A 14 -31.37 -9.41 3.64
N SER A 15 -32.57 -9.41 3.03
CA SER A 15 -33.30 -8.17 2.69
C SER A 15 -34.46 -7.85 3.66
N VAL A 16 -34.63 -8.58 4.76
CA VAL A 16 -35.70 -8.34 5.75
C VAL A 16 -35.12 -8.31 7.17
N ALA A 17 -34.27 -7.34 7.47
CA ALA A 17 -33.89 -7.00 8.85
C ALA A 17 -33.23 -5.61 8.92
N PHE A 18 -33.89 -4.57 8.39
CA PHE A 18 -33.54 -3.19 8.72
C PHE A 18 -34.81 -2.34 8.72
N ALA A 19 -35.59 -2.48 9.80
CA ALA A 19 -36.65 -1.56 10.15
C ALA A 19 -36.77 -1.52 11.68
N GLN A 20 -36.66 -0.30 12.22
CA GLN A 20 -37.11 0.17 13.53
C GLN A 20 -36.28 -0.23 14.77
N ALA A 21 -35.52 0.75 15.29
CA ALA A 21 -35.60 1.15 16.68
C ALA A 21 -35.21 2.63 16.82
N ASN A 22 -36.18 3.39 17.31
CA ASN A 22 -36.15 4.82 17.59
C ASN A 22 -35.32 5.17 18.83
N GLU A 23 -34.86 6.43 18.82
CA GLU A 23 -34.97 7.47 19.86
C GLU A 23 -34.94 7.01 21.33
N ASP A 24 -33.90 7.43 22.05
CA ASP A 24 -34.00 8.18 23.31
C ASP A 24 -32.62 8.30 23.95
N ALA A 25 -32.11 9.53 24.12
CA ALA A 25 -31.30 9.98 25.26
C ALA A 25 -30.75 11.39 24.99
N VAL A 26 -31.59 12.39 25.26
CA VAL A 26 -31.18 13.78 25.50
C VAL A 26 -30.59 13.84 26.91
N HIS A 27 -29.28 14.04 27.03
CA HIS A 27 -28.67 14.49 28.28
C HIS A 27 -27.82 15.75 28.08
N SER A 28 -28.28 16.76 28.81
CA SER A 28 -27.77 18.12 28.93
C SER A 28 -26.39 18.12 29.58
N ALA A 29 -25.42 18.78 28.95
CA ALA A 29 -24.12 19.09 29.54
C ALA A 29 -23.93 20.62 29.56
N ALA A 30 -23.62 21.13 30.75
CA ALA A 30 -23.40 22.53 31.05
C ALA A 30 -22.13 23.09 30.36
N PRO A 31 -22.06 24.41 30.10
CA PRO A 31 -20.90 25.02 29.47
C PRO A 31 -19.74 25.14 30.49
N VAL A 32 -18.57 24.61 30.12
CA VAL A 32 -17.31 24.87 30.83
C VAL A 32 -16.64 26.08 30.19
N GLU A 33 -16.66 27.18 30.92
CA GLU A 33 -15.95 28.42 30.63
C GLU A 33 -14.43 28.17 30.74
N SER A 34 -13.73 28.18 29.60
CA SER A 34 -12.28 28.08 29.54
C SER A 34 -11.69 29.46 29.26
N ALA A 35 -10.95 29.99 30.23
CA ALA A 35 -10.22 31.24 30.11
C ALA A 35 -9.10 31.12 29.08
N GLU A 36 -9.20 31.88 27.98
CA GLU A 36 -8.13 32.04 26.99
C GLU A 36 -7.05 32.97 27.56
N THR A 37 -5.82 32.45 27.68
CA THR A 37 -4.63 33.29 27.85
C THR A 37 -4.14 33.77 26.48
N PRO A 38 -3.74 35.04 26.33
CA PRO A 38 -3.30 35.57 25.04
C PRO A 38 -1.96 34.97 24.64
N VAL A 39 -1.95 34.21 23.55
CA VAL A 39 -0.74 33.71 22.89
C VAL A 39 -0.18 34.83 22.00
N ALA A 40 1.08 35.19 22.23
CA ALA A 40 1.82 36.16 21.43
C ALA A 40 1.88 35.72 19.94
N PRO A 41 1.90 36.67 18.98
CA PRO A 41 1.92 36.35 17.56
C PRO A 41 3.20 35.59 17.19
N VAL A 42 3.06 34.31 16.89
CA VAL A 42 4.10 33.51 16.23
C VAL A 42 4.18 34.00 14.78
N GLY A 43 5.31 34.60 14.43
CA GLY A 43 5.57 35.04 13.06
C GLY A 43 5.41 33.89 12.07
N THR A 44 4.70 34.16 10.98
CA THR A 44 4.55 33.25 9.85
C THR A 44 5.92 32.95 9.25
N PRO A 45 6.36 31.68 9.13
CA PRO A 45 7.59 31.37 8.42
C PRO A 45 7.41 31.65 6.91
N ASP A 46 8.33 32.46 6.38
CA ASP A 46 8.39 33.02 5.01
C ASP A 46 8.75 31.95 3.94
N TRP A 47 8.02 30.84 3.89
CA TRP A 47 8.20 29.80 2.85
C TRP A 47 7.22 29.93 1.66
N GLU A 48 6.24 30.83 1.76
CA GLU A 48 5.27 31.16 0.71
C GLU A 48 5.92 31.80 -0.54
N LYS A 49 7.21 32.18 -0.45
CA LYS A 49 8.02 32.68 -1.57
C LYS A 49 8.76 31.60 -2.35
N THR A 50 8.61 30.32 -2.01
CA THR A 50 9.23 29.25 -2.80
C THR A 50 8.33 28.92 -3.99
N GLN A 51 8.41 29.75 -5.04
CA GLN A 51 7.86 29.38 -6.34
C GLN A 51 8.44 28.04 -6.78
N LEU A 52 7.56 27.07 -6.98
CA LEU A 52 7.88 25.80 -7.66
C LEU A 52 8.56 26.11 -9.00
N PRO A 53 9.59 25.36 -9.40
CA PRO A 53 10.22 25.56 -10.71
C PRO A 53 9.15 25.42 -11.81
N ALA A 54 9.03 26.47 -12.62
CA ALA A 54 8.17 26.51 -13.80
C ALA A 54 8.65 25.44 -14.79
N GLY A 55 7.97 24.30 -14.82
CA GLY A 55 8.29 23.21 -15.74
C GLY A 55 7.32 22.03 -15.73
N PHE A 56 6.22 22.11 -14.99
CA PHE A 56 5.24 21.03 -14.87
C PHE A 56 3.82 21.60 -14.81
N LEU A 57 3.39 22.21 -15.93
CA LEU A 57 1.96 22.34 -16.18
C LEU A 57 1.51 21.06 -16.89
N PRO A 58 0.46 20.38 -16.42
CA PRO A 58 -0.16 19.32 -17.20
C PRO A 58 -0.62 19.92 -18.53
N GLN A 59 -0.28 19.26 -19.64
CA GLN A 59 -0.85 19.60 -20.95
C GLN A 59 -2.38 19.56 -20.85
N PRO A 60 -3.10 20.52 -21.45
CA PRO A 60 -4.56 20.47 -21.48
C PRO A 60 -5.00 19.19 -22.18
N VAL A 61 -5.64 18.30 -21.44
CA VAL A 61 -6.38 17.18 -22.01
C VAL A 61 -7.52 17.75 -22.84
N THR A 62 -7.45 17.53 -24.15
CA THR A 62 -8.57 17.80 -25.06
C THR A 62 -9.78 16.99 -24.62
N ALA A 63 -10.92 17.67 -24.47
CA ALA A 63 -12.17 17.01 -24.14
C ALA A 63 -12.50 15.96 -25.22
N PRO A 64 -12.88 14.72 -24.86
CA PRO A 64 -13.34 13.75 -25.83
C PRO A 64 -14.65 14.25 -26.46
N ALA A 65 -14.79 14.02 -27.77
CA ALA A 65 -16.00 14.33 -28.52
C ALA A 65 -17.23 13.65 -27.88
N ALA A 66 -18.35 14.36 -27.86
CA ALA A 66 -19.61 13.88 -27.32
C ALA A 66 -20.00 12.54 -27.96
N VAL A 67 -20.16 11.50 -27.13
CA VAL A 67 -20.64 10.19 -27.58
C VAL A 67 -22.17 10.17 -27.55
N ASN A 68 -22.73 9.72 -28.66
CA ASN A 68 -24.16 9.58 -28.95
C ASN A 68 -24.85 8.65 -27.91
N PRO A 69 -25.94 9.06 -27.23
CA PRO A 69 -26.56 8.30 -26.14
C PRO A 69 -27.41 7.08 -26.58
N ALA A 70 -27.24 6.55 -27.79
CA ALA A 70 -28.15 5.56 -28.39
C ALA A 70 -27.58 4.12 -28.51
N ALA A 71 -26.65 3.72 -27.64
CA ALA A 71 -26.13 2.34 -27.62
C ALA A 71 -26.18 1.76 -26.20
N ALA A 72 -27.39 1.45 -25.72
CA ALA A 72 -27.55 0.55 -24.58
C ALA A 72 -27.25 -0.88 -25.05
N VAL A 73 -26.07 -1.40 -24.71
CA VAL A 73 -25.74 -2.81 -24.91
C VAL A 73 -26.40 -3.61 -23.79
N PRO A 74 -27.20 -4.65 -24.09
CA PRO A 74 -27.82 -5.47 -23.07
C PRO A 74 -26.76 -6.22 -22.25
N LEU A 75 -26.93 -6.22 -20.93
CA LEU A 75 -26.13 -7.01 -19.99
C LEU A 75 -26.37 -8.51 -20.27
N GLN A 76 -25.55 -9.10 -21.14
CA GLN A 76 -25.50 -10.54 -21.28
C GLN A 76 -24.71 -11.10 -20.09
N ALA A 77 -25.37 -11.95 -19.31
CA ALA A 77 -24.76 -12.65 -18.20
C ALA A 77 -23.51 -13.40 -18.70
N LEU A 78 -22.36 -13.13 -18.07
CA LEU A 78 -21.13 -13.89 -18.22
C LEU A 78 -21.38 -15.35 -17.77
N THR A 79 -21.82 -16.19 -18.69
CA THR A 79 -21.73 -17.64 -18.53
C THR A 79 -20.29 -18.04 -18.80
N LEU A 80 -19.52 -18.31 -17.74
CA LEU A 80 -18.21 -18.94 -17.87
C LEU A 80 -18.38 -20.33 -18.51
N PRO A 81 -17.56 -20.70 -19.50
CA PRO A 81 -17.55 -22.07 -19.99
C PRO A 81 -17.09 -23.01 -18.88
N ALA A 82 -17.86 -24.08 -18.64
CA ALA A 82 -17.62 -25.09 -17.61
C ALA A 82 -16.37 -25.98 -17.85
N ALA A 83 -15.45 -25.57 -18.73
CA ALA A 83 -14.30 -26.34 -19.17
C ALA A 83 -12.99 -25.77 -18.60
N ALA A 84 -12.85 -25.73 -17.28
CA ALA A 84 -11.56 -25.47 -16.62
C ALA A 84 -11.46 -26.14 -15.23
N LEU A 85 -12.33 -27.11 -14.94
CA LEU A 85 -12.40 -27.77 -13.63
C LEU A 85 -12.06 -29.26 -13.70
N GLU A 86 -11.10 -29.64 -14.54
CA GLU A 86 -10.49 -30.97 -14.50
C GLU A 86 -8.97 -30.87 -14.64
N SER A 87 -8.30 -30.58 -13.52
CA SER A 87 -6.99 -31.17 -13.27
C SER A 87 -6.82 -31.32 -11.77
N GLY A 88 -6.96 -32.57 -11.31
CA GLY A 88 -6.85 -32.95 -9.92
C GLY A 88 -5.48 -32.60 -9.33
N GLY A 89 -5.52 -31.98 -8.17
CA GLY A 89 -4.39 -31.77 -7.29
C GLY A 89 -4.93 -31.49 -5.90
N SER A 90 -4.98 -32.53 -5.07
CA SER A 90 -5.32 -32.45 -3.65
C SER A 90 -4.30 -31.56 -2.93
N GLY A 91 -4.66 -30.30 -2.72
CA GLY A 91 -3.87 -29.31 -2.01
C GLY A 91 -4.74 -28.10 -1.67
N GLY A 92 -5.33 -28.13 -0.47
CA GLY A 92 -6.45 -27.27 -0.09
C GLY A 92 -6.16 -25.77 0.08
N GLY A 93 -7.23 -24.98 -0.10
CA GLY A 93 -7.47 -23.75 0.66
C GLY A 93 -7.23 -22.39 0.00
N GLY A 94 -6.51 -22.30 -1.13
CA GLY A 94 -6.08 -21.00 -1.69
C GLY A 94 -6.96 -20.36 -2.78
N GLY A 95 -7.95 -21.07 -3.31
CA GLY A 95 -8.57 -20.70 -4.60
C GLY A 95 -9.50 -19.47 -4.60
N LEU A 96 -10.21 -19.20 -3.50
CA LEU A 96 -11.27 -18.19 -3.50
C LEU A 96 -10.74 -16.74 -3.45
N ALA A 97 -9.61 -16.50 -2.78
CA ALA A 97 -9.01 -15.16 -2.74
C ALA A 97 -8.34 -14.79 -4.09
N ALA A 98 -7.69 -15.75 -4.75
CA ALA A 98 -7.09 -15.55 -6.07
C ALA A 98 -8.13 -15.28 -7.17
N LEU A 99 -9.30 -15.93 -7.09
CA LEU A 99 -10.43 -15.67 -8.00
C LEU A 99 -11.03 -14.26 -7.82
N ALA A 100 -11.12 -13.77 -6.58
CA ALA A 100 -11.56 -12.40 -6.32
C ALA A 100 -10.58 -11.37 -6.92
N GLY A 101 -9.27 -11.56 -6.78
CA GLY A 101 -8.27 -10.69 -7.40
C GLY A 101 -8.29 -10.70 -8.94
N ALA A 102 -8.46 -11.88 -9.55
CA ALA A 102 -8.51 -12.02 -11.01
C ALA A 102 -9.75 -11.38 -11.65
N CYS A 103 -10.91 -11.43 -10.99
CA CYS A 103 -12.12 -10.75 -11.46
C CYS A 103 -11.96 -9.22 -11.48
N ILE A 104 -11.22 -8.63 -10.54
CA ILE A 104 -11.01 -7.18 -10.47
C ILE A 104 -10.10 -6.72 -11.62
N ALA A 105 -9.03 -7.47 -11.91
CA ALA A 105 -8.14 -7.18 -13.03
C ALA A 105 -8.86 -7.29 -14.39
N ALA A 106 -9.76 -8.27 -14.56
CA ALA A 106 -10.56 -8.41 -15.78
C ALA A 106 -11.54 -7.24 -15.99
N LEU A 107 -12.13 -6.71 -14.91
CA LEU A 107 -13.00 -5.53 -14.98
C LEU A 107 -12.22 -4.24 -15.32
N GLY A 108 -10.95 -4.14 -14.90
CA GLY A 108 -10.07 -3.01 -15.22
C GLY A 108 -9.46 -3.06 -16.62
N ALA A 109 -9.08 -4.25 -17.11
CA ALA A 109 -8.38 -4.40 -18.39
C ALA A 109 -9.30 -4.51 -19.62
N GLY A 110 -10.58 -4.86 -19.41
CA GLY A 110 -11.52 -5.14 -20.51
C GLY A 110 -12.12 -3.94 -21.24
N GLY A 111 -11.80 -2.68 -20.87
CA GLY A 111 -12.34 -1.49 -21.54
C GLY A 111 -13.86 -1.31 -21.43
N ILE A 112 -14.57 -2.18 -20.71
CA ILE A 112 -16.04 -2.14 -20.53
C ILE A 112 -16.44 -0.98 -19.59
N PHE A 113 -15.53 -0.58 -18.69
CA PHE A 113 -15.73 0.54 -17.79
C PHE A 113 -14.93 1.74 -18.29
N GLY A 114 -15.53 2.56 -19.16
CA GLY A 114 -14.98 3.88 -19.50
C GLY A 114 -14.73 4.71 -18.24
N SER A 115 -13.96 5.80 -18.32
CA SER A 115 -13.66 6.68 -17.18
C SER A 115 -14.87 7.55 -16.73
N THR A 116 -16.08 7.01 -16.77
CA THR A 116 -17.26 7.68 -16.21
C THR A 116 -17.19 7.67 -14.68
N PRO A 117 -17.64 8.73 -13.99
CA PRO A 117 -17.61 8.84 -12.52
C PRO A 117 -18.15 7.61 -11.77
N GLY A 118 -19.19 6.95 -12.27
CA GLY A 118 -19.74 5.73 -11.67
C GLY A 118 -18.77 4.53 -11.61
N ASN A 119 -17.77 4.51 -12.48
CA ASN A 119 -16.79 3.42 -12.54
C ASN A 119 -15.69 3.60 -11.48
N GLN A 120 -15.39 4.85 -11.10
CA GLN A 120 -14.45 5.12 -10.01
C GLN A 120 -15.01 4.70 -8.66
N GLU A 121 -16.30 4.94 -8.41
CA GLU A 121 -16.96 4.50 -7.18
C GLU A 121 -17.02 2.96 -7.10
N THR A 122 -17.33 2.31 -8.23
CA THR A 122 -17.31 0.84 -8.31
C THR A 122 -15.92 0.28 -8.01
N VAL A 123 -14.87 0.81 -8.64
CA VAL A 123 -13.48 0.40 -8.38
C VAL A 123 -13.10 0.61 -6.91
N LYS A 124 -13.52 1.73 -6.31
CA LYS A 124 -13.28 2.02 -4.89
C LYS A 124 -13.97 0.99 -3.99
N LEU A 125 -15.26 0.73 -4.19
CA LEU A 125 -16.03 -0.24 -3.40
C LEU A 125 -15.46 -1.65 -3.51
N VAL A 126 -15.09 -2.06 -4.74
CA VAL A 126 -14.45 -3.35 -5.00
C VAL A 126 -13.09 -3.45 -4.31
N GLY A 127 -12.28 -2.39 -4.35
CA GLY A 127 -10.99 -2.31 -3.65
C GLY A 127 -11.13 -2.38 -2.13
N GLU A 128 -12.09 -1.66 -1.55
CA GLU A 128 -12.40 -1.70 -0.12
C GLU A 128 -12.89 -3.09 0.32
N GLN A 129 -13.71 -3.75 -0.49
CA GLN A 129 -14.17 -5.11 -0.20
C GLN A 129 -13.02 -6.11 -0.31
N ALA A 130 -12.12 -5.95 -1.28
CA ALA A 130 -10.91 -6.77 -1.39
C ALA A 130 -10.00 -6.61 -0.16
N ASP A 131 -9.85 -5.39 0.36
CA ASP A 131 -9.09 -5.12 1.58
C ASP A 131 -9.74 -5.77 2.81
N LYS A 132 -11.05 -5.67 2.98
CA LYS A 132 -11.77 -6.35 4.08
C LYS A 132 -11.62 -7.87 4.01
N LEU A 133 -11.67 -8.45 2.81
CA LEU A 133 -11.42 -9.89 2.63
C LEU A 133 -9.97 -10.24 2.96
N ASN A 134 -9.03 -9.40 2.54
CA ASN A 134 -7.62 -9.56 2.83
C ASN A 134 -7.36 -9.55 4.34
N ASP A 135 -7.99 -8.63 5.08
CA ASP A 135 -7.95 -8.58 6.55
C ASP A 135 -8.61 -9.81 7.18
N TYR A 136 -9.81 -10.18 6.72
CA TYR A 136 -10.56 -11.33 7.22
C TYR A 136 -9.76 -12.64 7.10
N PHE A 137 -9.06 -12.84 5.99
CA PHE A 137 -8.26 -14.02 5.77
C PHE A 137 -6.96 -14.05 6.59
N GLY A 138 -6.53 -12.93 7.17
CA GLY A 138 -5.36 -12.85 8.04
C GLY A 138 -4.09 -13.37 7.36
N TYR A 139 -3.44 -14.36 7.94
CA TYR A 139 -2.16 -14.90 7.44
C TYR A 139 -2.33 -16.03 6.42
N GLN A 140 -1.72 -15.87 5.25
CA GLN A 140 -1.74 -16.88 4.18
C GLN A 140 -0.36 -17.11 3.60
N TYR A 141 -0.09 -18.36 3.19
CA TYR A 141 1.01 -18.60 2.27
C TYR A 141 0.62 -18.07 0.90
N GLU A 142 1.55 -17.34 0.29
CA GLU A 142 1.41 -16.92 -1.09
C GLU A 142 1.88 -18.06 -2.01
N PRO A 143 0.99 -18.70 -2.79
CA PRO A 143 1.33 -19.92 -3.53
C PRO A 143 2.45 -19.73 -4.56
N SER A 144 2.62 -18.51 -5.03
CA SER A 144 3.63 -18.16 -6.02
C SER A 144 5.02 -17.97 -5.42
N LEU A 145 5.16 -17.76 -4.11
CA LEU A 145 6.44 -17.59 -3.42
C LEU A 145 7.04 -18.94 -3.01
N ASP A 146 8.37 -18.98 -2.86
CA ASP A 146 9.05 -20.16 -2.32
C ASP A 146 8.74 -20.30 -0.82
N ARG A 147 8.05 -21.39 -0.46
CA ARG A 147 7.57 -21.60 0.91
C ARG A 147 8.71 -21.79 1.91
N GLN A 148 9.73 -22.56 1.55
CA GLN A 148 10.85 -22.84 2.45
C GLN A 148 11.62 -21.55 2.76
N PHE A 149 11.86 -20.73 1.74
CA PHE A 149 12.48 -19.42 1.91
C PHE A 149 11.58 -18.47 2.69
N ALA A 150 10.27 -18.47 2.45
CA ALA A 150 9.32 -17.67 3.22
C ALA A 150 9.37 -18.01 4.72
N GLU A 151 9.33 -19.31 5.05
CA GLU A 151 9.43 -19.82 6.43
C GLU A 151 10.75 -19.40 7.09
N GLN A 152 11.87 -19.48 6.35
CA GLN A 152 13.17 -19.02 6.83
C GLN A 152 13.17 -17.52 7.15
N MET A 153 12.60 -16.69 6.28
CA MET A 153 12.47 -15.25 6.54
C MET A 153 11.56 -14.96 7.74
N GLY A 154 10.42 -15.64 7.82
CA GLY A 154 9.45 -15.45 8.89
C GLY A 154 10.03 -15.72 10.26
N ALA A 155 10.76 -16.82 10.42
CA ALA A 155 11.36 -17.24 11.68
C ALA A 155 12.31 -16.21 12.31
N GLU A 156 12.70 -15.18 11.56
CA GLU A 156 13.72 -14.21 11.92
C GLU A 156 13.18 -12.82 12.24
N ILE A 157 11.86 -12.62 12.23
CA ILE A 157 11.23 -11.29 12.46
C ILE A 157 11.35 -10.75 13.90
N THR A 158 12.31 -11.22 14.69
CA THR A 158 12.37 -10.97 16.13
C THR A 158 12.72 -9.54 16.54
N ALA A 159 13.22 -8.70 15.62
CA ALA A 159 13.68 -7.34 15.95
C ALA A 159 12.75 -6.21 15.48
N HIS A 160 11.62 -6.51 14.83
CA HIS A 160 10.70 -5.49 14.36
C HIS A 160 9.73 -5.05 15.46
N ALA A 161 9.17 -3.84 15.32
CA ALA A 161 8.21 -3.34 16.31
C ALA A 161 6.94 -4.21 16.30
N PRO A 162 6.31 -4.43 17.48
CA PRO A 162 5.02 -5.11 17.57
C PRO A 162 4.01 -4.48 16.60
N GLY A 163 3.33 -5.32 15.82
CA GLY A 163 2.39 -4.88 14.77
C GLY A 163 2.91 -5.06 13.34
N CYS A 164 4.22 -4.96 13.09
CA CYS A 164 4.79 -5.34 11.79
C CYS A 164 4.69 -6.85 11.56
N GLU A 165 5.08 -7.63 12.58
CA GLU A 165 5.02 -9.09 12.58
C GLU A 165 3.60 -9.67 12.59
N ASN A 166 2.58 -8.82 12.79
CA ASN A 166 1.17 -9.22 12.83
C ASN A 166 0.41 -8.88 11.54
N ASN A 167 1.03 -8.14 10.60
CA ASN A 167 0.35 -7.74 9.38
C ASN A 167 1.18 -7.82 8.09
N PHE A 168 2.53 -7.82 8.15
CA PHE A 168 3.35 -8.01 6.95
C PHE A 168 3.70 -9.49 6.71
N ILE A 169 4.47 -10.08 7.61
CA ILE A 169 4.88 -11.48 7.58
C ILE A 169 4.92 -12.01 9.01
N ASN A 170 4.50 -13.25 9.24
CA ASN A 170 4.58 -13.88 10.55
C ASN A 170 5.79 -14.82 10.66
N LYS A 171 5.95 -15.46 11.83
CA LYS A 171 7.06 -16.37 12.11
C LYS A 171 7.07 -17.63 11.23
N GLU A 172 5.93 -18.01 10.68
CA GLU A 172 5.80 -19.13 9.75
C GLU A 172 6.00 -18.73 8.28
N GLY A 173 6.41 -17.48 8.02
CA GLY A 173 6.65 -16.99 6.66
C GLY A 173 5.39 -16.66 5.86
N ARG A 174 4.21 -16.70 6.49
CA ARG A 174 2.95 -16.34 5.84
C ARG A 174 2.86 -14.83 5.74
N LEU A 175 2.36 -14.33 4.62
CA LEU A 175 2.08 -12.91 4.46
C LEU A 175 0.77 -12.57 5.15
N GLY A 176 0.79 -11.48 5.91
CA GLY A 176 -0.41 -10.88 6.48
C GLY A 176 -1.07 -9.94 5.46
N PRO A 177 -2.17 -9.27 5.85
CA PRO A 177 -2.92 -8.41 4.95
C PRO A 177 -2.07 -7.31 4.31
N TRP A 178 -1.23 -6.61 5.09
CA TRP A 178 -0.38 -5.53 4.59
C TRP A 178 0.75 -6.05 3.69
N GLY A 179 1.31 -7.20 4.04
CA GLY A 179 2.35 -7.86 3.25
C GLY A 179 1.84 -8.30 1.87
N ARG A 180 0.63 -8.86 1.81
CA ARG A 180 -0.02 -9.21 0.53
C ARG A 180 -0.35 -7.98 -0.31
N THR A 181 -0.82 -6.89 0.31
CA THR A 181 -1.03 -5.63 -0.42
C THR A 181 0.28 -5.07 -0.96
N ALA A 182 1.35 -5.08 -0.17
CA ALA A 182 2.66 -4.64 -0.63
C ALA A 182 3.15 -5.50 -1.81
N LEU A 183 3.03 -6.83 -1.69
CA LEU A 183 3.43 -7.77 -2.73
C LEU A 183 2.68 -7.52 -4.05
N GLN A 184 1.36 -7.31 -3.99
CA GLN A 184 0.57 -7.02 -5.18
C GLN A 184 1.06 -5.75 -5.90
N GLU A 185 1.29 -4.68 -5.15
CA GLU A 185 1.76 -3.41 -5.71
C GLU A 185 3.20 -3.49 -6.25
N ILE A 186 4.05 -4.32 -5.64
CA ILE A 186 5.38 -4.65 -6.16
C ILE A 186 5.28 -5.37 -7.51
N ARG A 187 4.35 -6.34 -7.62
CA ARG A 187 4.10 -7.11 -8.85
C ARG A 187 3.55 -6.27 -9.98
N ASP A 188 2.79 -5.23 -9.66
CA ASP A 188 2.28 -4.27 -10.64
C ASP A 188 3.39 -3.34 -11.18
N ARG A 189 4.57 -3.33 -10.56
CA ARG A 189 5.74 -2.52 -10.96
C ARG A 189 7.05 -3.34 -10.96
N PRO A 190 7.13 -4.42 -11.78
CA PRO A 190 8.27 -5.33 -11.71
C PRO A 190 9.58 -4.64 -12.13
N GLN A 191 9.52 -3.64 -13.03
CA GLN A 191 10.70 -2.91 -13.49
C GLN A 191 11.36 -2.12 -12.35
N SER A 192 10.57 -1.43 -11.52
CA SER A 192 11.08 -0.63 -10.39
C SER A 192 11.74 -1.49 -9.31
N TYR A 193 11.21 -2.71 -9.10
CA TYR A 193 11.55 -3.55 -7.96
C TYR A 193 12.32 -4.81 -8.33
N VAL A 194 11.65 -5.76 -8.97
CA VAL A 194 12.13 -7.13 -9.15
C VAL A 194 13.19 -7.20 -10.25
N LYS A 195 13.05 -6.40 -11.30
CA LYS A 195 14.02 -6.33 -12.41
C LYS A 195 15.15 -5.35 -12.13
N ASN A 196 14.92 -4.38 -11.25
CA ASN A 196 15.96 -3.47 -10.79
C ASN A 196 16.92 -4.16 -9.79
N SER A 197 18.17 -3.72 -9.76
CA SER A 197 19.18 -4.16 -8.78
C SER A 197 20.04 -2.99 -8.36
N PRO A 198 19.50 -2.09 -7.50
CA PRO A 198 20.22 -0.90 -7.06
C PRO A 198 21.58 -1.28 -6.44
N PRO A 199 22.69 -0.58 -6.79
CA PRO A 199 24.03 -0.93 -6.27
C PRO A 199 24.12 -0.92 -4.75
N ASP A 200 23.38 -0.02 -4.10
CA ASP A 200 23.34 0.05 -2.65
C ASP A 200 22.50 -1.07 -2.00
N VAL A 201 21.47 -1.56 -2.69
CA VAL A 201 20.78 -2.80 -2.31
C VAL A 201 21.74 -3.99 -2.39
N LEU A 202 22.55 -4.10 -3.45
CA LEU A 202 23.58 -5.15 -3.54
C LEU A 202 24.62 -5.05 -2.42
N ARG A 203 24.97 -3.83 -2.00
CA ARG A 203 25.88 -3.62 -0.86
C ARG A 203 25.26 -4.01 0.48
N MET A 204 23.98 -3.68 0.69
CA MET A 204 23.25 -4.07 1.91
C MET A 204 22.88 -5.55 1.91
N CYS A 205 22.70 -6.13 0.73
CA CYS A 205 22.27 -7.49 0.47
C CYS A 205 23.09 -8.16 -0.64
N PRO A 206 24.31 -8.64 -0.34
CA PRO A 206 25.23 -9.19 -1.35
C PRO A 206 24.65 -10.31 -2.21
N ASN A 207 23.79 -11.16 -1.65
CA ASN A 207 23.15 -12.24 -2.39
C ASN A 207 21.94 -11.79 -3.24
N TYR A 208 21.49 -10.54 -3.17
CA TYR A 208 20.33 -10.05 -3.93
C TYR A 208 20.50 -10.22 -5.45
N GLY A 209 21.72 -10.03 -5.97
CA GLY A 209 22.02 -10.23 -7.39
C GLY A 209 21.78 -11.68 -7.88
N LYS A 210 21.79 -12.66 -6.96
CA LYS A 210 21.56 -14.08 -7.23
C LYS A 210 20.10 -14.51 -6.99
N PHE A 211 19.26 -13.62 -6.46
CA PHE A 211 17.86 -13.94 -6.25
C PHE A 211 17.11 -14.05 -7.56
N ASP A 212 16.29 -15.09 -7.66
CA ASP A 212 15.19 -15.14 -8.62
C ASP A 212 14.12 -14.09 -8.29
N GLU A 213 13.15 -13.95 -9.19
CA GLU A 213 12.11 -12.93 -9.07
C GLU A 213 11.30 -13.03 -7.77
N LYS A 214 10.98 -14.25 -7.34
CA LYS A 214 10.16 -14.51 -6.14
C LYS A 214 10.90 -14.09 -4.87
N LYS A 215 12.20 -14.41 -4.78
CA LYS A 215 13.04 -13.98 -3.67
C LYS A 215 13.23 -12.46 -3.63
N ARG A 216 13.27 -11.80 -4.80
CA ARG A 216 13.31 -10.33 -4.88
C ARG A 216 11.99 -9.70 -4.43
N GLU A 217 10.85 -10.25 -4.83
CA GLU A 217 9.53 -9.83 -4.33
C GLU A 217 9.49 -9.88 -2.79
N GLN A 218 9.94 -10.99 -2.22
CA GLN A 218 10.03 -11.20 -0.77
C GLN A 218 10.98 -10.22 -0.08
N PHE A 219 12.14 -9.95 -0.68
CA PHE A 219 13.07 -8.92 -0.20
C PHE A 219 12.39 -7.54 -0.13
N TRP A 220 11.63 -7.16 -1.16
CA TRP A 220 10.96 -5.87 -1.18
C TRP A 220 9.83 -5.76 -0.15
N VAL A 221 9.07 -6.84 0.07
CA VAL A 221 8.10 -6.89 1.19
C VAL A 221 8.82 -6.70 2.54
N TRP A 222 9.95 -7.38 2.75
CA TRP A 222 10.77 -7.22 3.95
C TRP A 222 11.34 -5.81 4.10
N MET A 223 11.70 -5.16 2.99
CA MET A 223 12.17 -3.78 2.96
C MET A 223 11.08 -2.82 3.45
N PHE A 224 9.85 -2.93 2.94
CA PHE A 224 8.73 -2.11 3.42
C PHE A 224 8.40 -2.37 4.88
N LEU A 225 8.43 -3.62 5.32
CA LEU A 225 8.29 -3.97 6.74
C LEU A 225 9.39 -3.27 7.58
N SER A 226 10.64 -3.33 7.12
CA SER A 226 11.79 -2.69 7.79
C SER A 226 11.71 -1.17 7.79
N LEU A 227 11.06 -0.56 6.79
CA LEU A 227 10.83 0.89 6.68
C LEU A 227 9.70 1.38 7.60
N ALA A 228 8.62 0.60 7.78
CA ALA A 228 7.51 0.97 8.66
C ALA A 228 7.92 1.08 10.14
N ALA A 229 8.92 0.31 10.57
CA ALA A 229 9.39 0.27 11.96
C ALA A 229 10.06 1.57 12.46
N PRO A 230 10.97 2.25 11.71
CA PRO A 230 11.45 3.58 12.07
C PRO A 230 10.43 4.70 11.79
N GLU A 231 9.52 4.55 10.83
CA GLU A 231 8.55 5.60 10.49
C GLU A 231 7.41 5.75 11.51
N SER A 232 6.80 4.63 11.92
CA SER A 232 5.62 4.65 12.80
C SER A 232 5.69 3.67 13.95
N SER A 233 6.77 2.88 14.05
CA SER A 233 6.78 1.65 14.84
C SER A 233 5.61 0.73 14.46
N CYS A 234 5.29 0.67 13.17
CA CYS A 234 4.23 -0.17 12.59
C CYS A 234 2.82 0.18 13.08
N LYS A 235 2.57 1.43 13.47
CA LYS A 235 1.27 1.91 13.96
C LYS A 235 0.51 2.60 12.83
N ALA A 236 -0.58 1.98 12.36
CA ALA A 236 -1.40 2.52 11.27
C ALA A 236 -2.15 3.82 11.64
N ASN A 237 -2.39 4.07 12.93
CA ASN A 237 -3.01 5.30 13.44
C ASN A 237 -1.98 6.39 13.81
N ALA A 238 -0.69 6.19 13.55
CA ALA A 238 0.33 7.18 13.86
C ALA A 238 0.13 8.46 13.03
N ALA A 239 0.40 9.60 13.64
CA ALA A 239 0.34 10.90 12.99
C ALA A 239 1.49 11.79 13.47
N ASN A 240 2.20 12.41 12.54
CA ASN A 240 3.19 13.43 12.81
C ASN A 240 2.68 14.78 12.28
N LYS A 241 2.32 15.67 13.20
CA LYS A 241 1.80 17.01 12.89
C LYS A 241 2.89 18.00 12.45
N ASN A 242 4.16 17.64 12.57
CA ASN A 242 5.30 18.49 12.25
C ASN A 242 5.90 18.15 10.87
N ALA A 243 5.15 17.47 10.00
CA ALA A 243 5.64 17.11 8.67
C ALA A 243 5.64 18.35 7.75
N PRO A 244 6.58 18.43 6.78
CA PRO A 244 6.77 19.64 5.98
C PRO A 244 5.52 20.14 5.25
N ASN A 245 4.66 19.24 4.74
CA ASN A 245 3.43 19.63 4.04
C ASN A 245 2.17 19.27 4.84
N GLY A 246 2.24 19.33 6.17
CA GLY A 246 1.11 19.18 7.07
C GLY A 246 1.23 17.96 7.99
N VAL A 247 0.26 17.06 7.93
CA VAL A 247 0.23 15.86 8.79
C VAL A 247 0.62 14.63 7.99
N ALA A 248 1.77 14.05 8.33
CA ALA A 248 2.16 12.73 7.88
C ALA A 248 1.43 11.65 8.69
N LYS A 249 0.90 10.62 8.01
CA LYS A 249 -0.03 9.65 8.61
C LYS A 249 0.36 8.20 8.32
N GLY A 250 -0.01 7.33 9.25
CA GLY A 250 0.02 5.89 9.12
C GLY A 250 1.40 5.26 9.12
N LEU A 251 1.47 4.05 8.57
CA LEU A 251 2.61 3.14 8.67
C LEU A 251 3.92 3.76 8.17
N PHE A 252 3.84 4.51 7.08
CA PHE A 252 4.97 5.09 6.37
C PHE A 252 5.04 6.61 6.46
N GLN A 253 4.29 7.22 7.40
CA GLN A 253 4.25 8.66 7.63
C GLN A 253 4.06 9.45 6.32
N LEU A 254 3.01 9.09 5.58
CA LEU A 254 2.73 9.63 4.25
C LEU A 254 1.86 10.89 4.35
N GLU A 255 2.14 11.85 3.49
CA GLU A 255 1.32 13.04 3.30
C GLU A 255 0.37 12.85 2.11
N LYS A 256 -0.86 13.38 2.22
CA LYS A 256 -1.90 13.24 1.20
C LYS A 256 -1.45 13.72 -0.21
N PRO A 257 -0.74 14.86 -0.37
CA PRO A 257 -0.27 15.30 -1.68
C PRO A 257 0.75 14.35 -2.34
N LEU A 258 1.47 13.51 -1.58
CA LEU A 258 2.32 12.47 -2.16
C LEU A 258 1.46 11.38 -2.81
N CYS A 259 0.46 10.89 -2.08
CA CYS A 259 -0.40 9.80 -2.54
C CYS A 259 -1.26 10.20 -3.74
N ASP A 260 -1.75 11.44 -3.77
CA ASP A 260 -2.50 11.98 -4.91
C ASP A 260 -1.65 12.00 -6.19
N ARG A 261 -0.36 12.33 -6.09
CA ARG A 261 0.56 12.34 -7.23
C ARG A 261 0.82 10.95 -7.83
N VAL A 262 0.63 9.88 -7.05
CA VAL A 262 0.80 8.50 -7.51
C VAL A 262 -0.53 7.78 -7.70
N GLY A 263 -1.65 8.52 -7.74
CA GLY A 263 -2.97 8.00 -8.01
C GLY A 263 -3.53 7.11 -6.90
N VAL A 264 -3.12 7.32 -5.65
CA VAL A 264 -3.68 6.63 -4.48
C VAL A 264 -4.49 7.61 -3.66
N TYR A 265 -5.78 7.34 -3.58
CA TYR A 265 -6.77 8.15 -2.87
C TYR A 265 -7.31 7.39 -1.66
N GLY A 266 -7.87 8.10 -0.70
CA GLY A 266 -8.48 7.52 0.50
C GLY A 266 -7.85 8.04 1.80
N ASN A 267 -8.28 7.44 2.91
CA ASN A 267 -7.79 7.77 4.24
C ASN A 267 -6.43 7.09 4.50
N LEU A 268 -5.41 7.88 4.85
CA LEU A 268 -4.05 7.38 5.10
C LEU A 268 -3.87 6.68 6.44
N TYR A 269 -4.88 6.70 7.32
CA TYR A 269 -4.92 5.81 8.48
C TYR A 269 -5.36 4.40 8.12
N GLU A 270 -5.96 4.19 6.94
CA GLU A 270 -6.25 2.85 6.44
C GLU A 270 -4.95 2.18 6.00
N PRO A 271 -4.54 1.05 6.60
CA PRO A 271 -3.24 0.44 6.35
C PRO A 271 -3.01 0.11 4.88
N HIS A 272 -4.01 -0.47 4.19
CA HIS A 272 -3.89 -0.85 2.79
C HIS A 272 -3.66 0.37 1.88
N THR A 273 -4.41 1.45 2.07
CA THR A 273 -4.19 2.73 1.35
C THR A 273 -2.79 3.27 1.60
N ASN A 274 -2.32 3.23 2.86
CA ASN A 274 -0.99 3.68 3.23
C ASN A 274 0.11 2.83 2.55
N VAL A 275 -0.02 1.50 2.58
CA VAL A 275 0.90 0.56 1.91
C VAL A 275 0.94 0.80 0.41
N ARG A 276 -0.21 0.86 -0.27
CA ARG A 276 -0.26 1.11 -1.73
C ARG A 276 0.43 2.41 -2.11
N CYS A 277 0.16 3.49 -1.37
CA CYS A 277 0.80 4.77 -1.61
C CYS A 277 2.32 4.69 -1.42
N ALA A 278 2.80 4.06 -0.34
CA ALA A 278 4.23 3.92 -0.09
C ALA A 278 4.94 3.13 -1.19
N VAL A 279 4.36 2.00 -1.62
CA VAL A 279 4.91 1.18 -2.70
C VAL A 279 4.91 1.98 -4.00
N LYS A 280 3.79 2.53 -4.45
CA LYS A 280 3.78 3.30 -5.71
C LYS A 280 4.72 4.50 -5.69
N ALA A 281 4.79 5.23 -4.58
CA ALA A 281 5.70 6.37 -4.44
C ALA A 281 7.17 5.97 -4.50
N LEU A 282 7.58 4.91 -3.81
CA LEU A 282 8.97 4.44 -3.88
C LEU A 282 9.29 3.88 -5.27
N GLY A 283 8.35 3.18 -5.92
CA GLY A 283 8.53 2.69 -7.29
C GLY A 283 8.81 3.83 -8.27
N VAL A 284 8.04 4.92 -8.17
CA VAL A 284 8.27 6.14 -8.97
C VAL A 284 9.63 6.79 -8.67
N GLU A 285 10.11 6.74 -7.42
CA GLU A 285 11.46 7.19 -7.10
C GLU A 285 12.53 6.29 -7.73
N LEU A 286 12.41 4.97 -7.58
CA LEU A 286 13.36 3.98 -8.12
C LEU A 286 13.43 4.00 -9.65
N ASP A 287 12.36 4.38 -10.33
CA ASP A 287 12.40 4.58 -11.79
C ASP A 287 13.24 5.79 -12.22
N ARG A 288 13.53 6.71 -11.30
CA ARG A 288 14.25 7.96 -11.55
C ARG A 288 15.68 7.97 -11.01
N ARG A 289 16.05 6.98 -10.19
CA ARG A 289 17.36 6.93 -9.52
C ARG A 289 17.86 5.50 -9.38
N ASP A 290 19.18 5.35 -9.43
CA ASP A 290 19.83 4.04 -9.42
C ASP A 290 19.97 3.41 -8.03
N ASN A 291 19.62 4.12 -6.94
CA ASN A 291 19.87 3.69 -5.56
C ASN A 291 18.61 3.76 -4.69
N LEU A 292 18.44 2.81 -3.76
CA LEU A 292 17.36 2.83 -2.76
C LEU A 292 17.55 3.96 -1.74
N MET A 293 18.79 4.15 -1.29
CA MET A 293 19.22 5.18 -0.37
C MET A 293 19.58 6.45 -1.13
N SER A 294 19.21 7.61 -0.58
CA SER A 294 19.42 8.92 -1.18
C SER A 294 20.31 9.82 -0.31
N PRO A 295 21.14 10.71 -0.87
CA PRO A 295 21.85 11.71 -0.08
C PRO A 295 20.95 12.78 0.56
N THR A 296 19.71 12.95 0.08
CA THR A 296 18.83 14.05 0.52
C THR A 296 17.34 13.73 0.37
N SER A 297 16.50 14.35 1.20
CA SER A 297 15.04 14.43 0.99
C SER A 297 14.58 15.79 0.47
N LYS A 298 15.50 16.75 0.33
CA LYS A 298 15.25 18.15 -0.06
C LYS A 298 15.83 18.46 -1.44
N GLY A 299 15.21 19.41 -2.13
CA GLY A 299 15.66 19.96 -3.42
C GLY A 299 14.97 19.35 -4.64
N SER A 300 15.30 19.88 -5.83
CA SER A 300 14.80 19.40 -7.14
C SER A 300 15.57 18.20 -7.68
N ASP A 301 16.54 17.67 -6.93
CA ASP A 301 17.40 16.59 -7.37
C ASP A 301 16.59 15.30 -7.63
N SER A 302 16.79 14.72 -8.82
CA SER A 302 16.30 13.40 -9.21
C SER A 302 16.64 12.28 -8.21
N ARG A 303 17.70 12.47 -7.42
CA ARG A 303 18.18 11.48 -6.45
C ARG A 303 17.46 11.51 -5.11
N ARG A 304 16.51 12.43 -4.88
CA ARG A 304 15.85 12.60 -3.58
C ARG A 304 14.98 11.40 -3.20
N THR A 305 14.74 11.26 -1.90
CA THR A 305 13.73 10.34 -1.37
C THR A 305 12.77 11.05 -0.43
N TYR A 306 11.52 10.62 -0.40
CA TYR A 306 10.53 11.08 0.57
C TYR A 306 10.92 10.67 2.00
N TRP A 307 11.42 9.45 2.19
CA TRP A 307 11.57 8.85 3.51
C TRP A 307 12.87 9.25 4.20
N GLY A 308 12.74 9.74 5.44
CA GLY A 308 13.87 10.07 6.29
C GLY A 308 14.84 8.90 6.51
N PRO A 309 14.36 7.67 6.80
CA PRO A 309 15.16 6.44 6.96
C PRO A 309 15.83 5.93 5.68
N LEU A 310 15.39 6.36 4.50
CA LEU A 310 16.05 6.01 3.23
C LEU A 310 17.12 7.03 2.82
N ARG A 311 17.56 7.88 3.74
CA ARG A 311 18.67 8.80 3.48
C ARG A 311 19.99 8.16 3.88
N ASN A 312 21.03 8.35 3.07
CA ASN A 312 22.36 7.87 3.39
C ASN A 312 22.96 8.64 4.58
N ASP A 313 23.53 7.88 5.52
CA ASP A 313 23.97 8.39 6.81
C ASP A 313 25.15 9.37 6.71
N HIS A 314 26.01 9.19 5.71
CA HIS A 314 27.26 9.97 5.61
C HIS A 314 26.98 11.46 5.42
N HIS A 315 26.05 11.82 4.52
CA HIS A 315 25.72 13.23 4.27
C HIS A 315 24.83 13.83 5.35
N ASN A 316 23.89 13.07 5.91
CA ASN A 316 23.06 13.56 7.01
C ASN A 316 23.90 13.82 8.28
N LYS A 317 24.81 12.91 8.64
CA LYS A 317 25.68 13.06 9.81
C LYS A 317 26.60 14.28 9.68
N GLN A 318 27.17 14.51 8.50
CA GLN A 318 27.99 15.69 8.21
C GLN A 318 27.24 17.02 8.43
N ARG A 319 25.92 17.01 8.28
CA ARG A 319 25.06 18.19 8.47
C ARG A 319 24.40 18.26 9.86
N GLY A 320 24.83 17.41 10.80
CA GLY A 320 24.25 17.31 12.14
C GLY A 320 22.83 16.74 12.18
N GLY A 321 22.38 16.10 11.10
CA GLY A 321 21.05 15.52 11.00
C GLY A 321 20.92 14.21 11.76
N ASP A 322 19.72 13.93 12.27
CA ASP A 322 19.38 12.65 12.86
C ASP A 322 19.45 11.52 11.82
N ILE A 323 20.23 10.48 12.14
CA ILE A 323 20.44 9.27 11.34
C ILE A 323 19.91 8.01 12.05
N ALA A 324 19.27 8.16 13.21
CA ALA A 324 18.76 7.02 13.98
C ALA A 324 17.75 6.19 13.17
N GLY A 325 16.85 6.86 12.44
CA GLY A 325 15.88 6.20 11.56
C GLY A 325 16.54 5.37 10.46
N ALA A 326 17.54 5.91 9.78
CA ALA A 326 18.26 5.23 8.70
C ALA A 326 19.10 4.06 9.21
N LYS A 327 19.82 4.23 10.32
CA LYS A 327 20.50 3.12 11.00
C LYS A 327 19.54 2.01 11.41
N LYS A 328 18.39 2.38 11.99
CA LYS A 328 17.36 1.41 12.38
C LYS A 328 16.85 0.65 11.16
N PHE A 329 16.53 1.35 10.07
CA PHE A 329 16.13 0.73 8.81
C PHE A 329 17.19 -0.25 8.29
N GLU A 330 18.44 0.19 8.15
CA GLU A 330 19.53 -0.68 7.66
C GLU A 330 19.74 -1.91 8.53
N ASN A 331 19.70 -1.73 9.86
CA ASN A 331 19.88 -2.83 10.81
C ASN A 331 18.74 -3.86 10.73
N LEU A 332 17.52 -3.43 10.43
CA LEU A 332 16.37 -4.32 10.21
C LEU A 332 16.44 -5.00 8.83
N LEU A 333 16.87 -4.27 7.79
CA LEU A 333 17.02 -4.83 6.45
C LEU A 333 18.10 -5.92 6.41
N LYS A 334 19.25 -5.71 7.07
CA LYS A 334 20.36 -6.66 7.16
C LYS A 334 20.00 -7.98 7.87
N GLN A 335 18.89 -8.01 8.61
CA GLN A 335 18.43 -9.24 9.25
C GLN A 335 17.86 -10.24 8.27
N PHE A 336 17.51 -9.82 7.06
CA PHE A 336 17.07 -10.71 6.00
C PHE A 336 18.18 -11.74 5.67
N LYS A 337 18.05 -12.99 6.16
CA LYS A 337 19.12 -14.00 5.97
C LYS A 337 19.43 -14.30 4.52
N GLY A 338 18.48 -14.15 3.60
CA GLY A 338 18.75 -14.30 2.17
C GLY A 338 19.93 -13.44 1.70
N CYS A 339 20.22 -12.32 2.39
CA CYS A 339 21.33 -11.43 2.06
C CYS A 339 22.72 -11.98 2.43
N ARG A 340 22.80 -12.95 3.36
CA ARG A 340 24.08 -13.53 3.80
C ARG A 340 24.59 -14.47 2.70
N SER A 341 25.86 -14.31 2.34
CA SER A 341 26.57 -15.10 1.32
C SER A 341 26.76 -16.54 1.73
#